data_AF-A0A3B1CZH7-F1
#
_entry.id   AF-A0A3B1CZH7-F1
#
_cell.length_a   1.000
_cell.length_b   1.000
_cell.length_c   1.000
_cell.angle_alpha   90.00
_cell.angle_beta   90.00
_cell.angle_gamma   90.00
#
_symmetry.space_group_name_H-M   'P 1'
#
loop_
_entity.id
_entity.type
_entity.pdbx_description
1 polymer ?
#
loop_
_entity_poly.entity_id
_entity_poly.type
_entity_poly.pdbx_seq_one_letter_code
_entity_poly.pdbx_strand_id
1 'polypeptide(L)'
;MRNFWIALMILALFPALVPVRADGADRGFKRDKKGGMMEALDLDKDQLARMRELRNAMKRKMIEQTSKVELAQLDFQEELYKDKPDAERLNRLIDQISSAKAKIIGDRLTMRVEMIKILTAEQKQKMLERMGSKMLEYGKGKGRGKGFGERRDRR
;
A
#
# COMPACT_ATOMS: atom_id res chain seq x y z
N MET A 1 63.68 -31.67 -15.60
CA MET A 1 64.34 -30.44 -16.09
C MET A 1 63.37 -29.69 -17.00
N ARG A 2 63.17 -28.38 -16.74
CA ARG A 2 62.74 -27.29 -17.64
C ARG A 2 61.32 -27.43 -18.25
N ASN A 3 60.39 -26.47 -18.20
CA ASN A 3 60.33 -25.09 -17.72
C ASN A 3 58.86 -24.75 -17.41
N PHE A 4 58.70 -23.75 -16.57
CA PHE A 4 57.48 -23.26 -15.90
C PHE A 4 57.05 -21.93 -16.59
N TRP A 5 55.74 -21.67 -16.73
CA TRP A 5 55.05 -20.42 -17.18
C TRP A 5 55.21 -20.03 -18.67
N ILE A 6 54.25 -19.44 -19.41
CA ILE A 6 53.50 -18.18 -19.19
C ILE A 6 52.30 -18.10 -20.16
N ALA A 7 51.18 -17.55 -19.67
CA ALA A 7 50.08 -16.80 -20.34
C ALA A 7 49.27 -17.51 -21.46
N LEU A 8 47.96 -17.73 -21.33
CA LEU A 8 46.89 -16.78 -20.98
C LEU A 8 46.88 -15.56 -21.91
N MET A 9 46.42 -15.74 -23.15
CA MET A 9 46.12 -14.65 -24.07
C MET A 9 44.94 -15.03 -25.00
N ILE A 10 43.79 -14.45 -24.64
CA ILE A 10 42.75 -13.95 -25.55
C ILE A 10 41.90 -15.02 -26.28
N LEU A 11 40.95 -15.59 -25.55
CA LEU A 11 39.73 -16.13 -26.16
C LEU A 11 38.64 -15.03 -26.16
N ALA A 12 38.50 -14.40 -27.33
CA ALA A 12 37.35 -13.66 -27.85
C ALA A 12 36.33 -13.08 -26.84
N LEU A 13 36.52 -11.79 -26.50
CA LEU A 13 35.44 -10.89 -26.13
C LEU A 13 34.50 -10.72 -27.33
N PHE A 14 33.31 -11.32 -27.25
CA PHE A 14 32.14 -10.92 -28.05
C PHE A 14 30.93 -10.89 -27.12
N PRO A 15 30.64 -9.79 -26.41
CA PRO A 15 29.30 -9.61 -25.89
C PRO A 15 28.41 -9.29 -27.08
N ALA A 16 27.68 -10.30 -27.57
CA ALA A 16 26.52 -10.07 -28.40
C ALA A 16 25.59 -9.12 -27.64
N LEU A 17 25.48 -7.89 -28.16
CA LEU A 17 24.50 -6.92 -27.72
C LEU A 17 23.12 -7.49 -28.11
N VAL A 18 22.58 -8.38 -27.27
CA VAL A 18 21.17 -8.72 -27.32
C VAL A 18 20.47 -7.58 -26.59
N PRO A 19 19.73 -6.69 -27.26
CA PRO A 19 18.85 -5.79 -26.55
C PRO A 19 17.81 -6.66 -25.85
N VAL A 20 17.96 -6.83 -24.54
CA VAL A 20 16.86 -7.27 -23.67
C VAL A 20 15.78 -6.22 -23.82
N ARG A 21 14.76 -6.51 -24.64
CA ARG A 21 13.48 -5.82 -24.57
C ARG A 21 12.89 -6.18 -23.22
N ALA A 22 13.14 -5.34 -22.24
CA ALA A 22 12.28 -5.23 -21.09
C ALA A 22 10.95 -4.68 -21.62
N ASP A 23 10.05 -5.57 -22.06
CA ASP A 23 8.61 -5.28 -22.06
C ASP A 23 8.18 -5.18 -20.60
N GLY A 24 8.64 -4.09 -19.99
CA GLY A 24 8.23 -3.63 -18.69
C GLY A 24 6.75 -3.36 -18.79
N ALA A 25 6.01 -4.14 -18.02
CA ALA A 25 4.62 -3.95 -17.68
C ALA A 25 4.38 -2.54 -17.12
N ASP A 26 4.31 -1.54 -17.99
CA ASP A 26 3.77 -0.23 -17.66
C ASP A 26 2.25 -0.32 -17.77
N ARG A 27 1.66 -1.16 -16.91
CA ARG A 27 0.25 -1.00 -16.54
C ARG A 27 0.21 0.28 -15.72
N GLY A 28 0.02 1.38 -16.44
CA GLY A 28 0.10 2.73 -15.94
C GLY A 28 -0.53 2.86 -14.57
N PHE A 29 0.31 3.18 -13.60
CA PHE A 29 -0.12 4.01 -12.50
C PHE A 29 -0.62 5.31 -13.12
N LYS A 30 -1.91 5.35 -13.45
CA LYS A 30 -2.64 6.61 -13.56
C LYS A 30 -2.51 7.26 -12.19
N ARG A 31 -1.44 8.05 -12.05
CA ARG A 31 -1.24 8.99 -10.97
C ARG A 31 -2.42 9.93 -11.10
N ASP A 32 -3.47 9.66 -10.32
CA ASP A 32 -4.65 10.50 -10.28
C ASP A 32 -4.17 11.94 -10.06
N LYS A 33 -4.17 12.74 -11.13
CA LYS A 33 -3.87 14.18 -11.13
C LYS A 33 -4.99 14.97 -10.46
N LYS A 34 -5.66 14.39 -9.47
CA LYS A 34 -6.51 15.13 -8.54
C LYS A 34 -5.65 15.37 -7.32
N GLY A 35 -5.10 16.58 -7.26
CA GLY A 35 -4.37 17.08 -6.12
C GLY A 35 -5.03 16.63 -4.83
N GLY A 36 -4.26 15.94 -3.99
CA GLY A 36 -4.79 15.39 -2.75
C GLY A 36 -5.43 16.49 -1.92
N MET A 37 -6.27 16.12 -0.95
CA MET A 37 -6.94 17.07 -0.04
C MET A 37 -6.02 18.18 0.53
N MET A 38 -4.72 17.90 0.64
CA MET A 38 -3.69 18.80 1.13
C MET A 38 -3.24 19.89 0.15
N GLU A 39 -3.35 19.66 -1.17
CA GLU A 39 -3.01 20.68 -2.18
C GLU A 39 -4.06 21.82 -2.19
N ALA A 40 -5.26 21.56 -1.67
CA ALA A 40 -6.33 22.55 -1.58
C ALA A 40 -6.29 23.42 -0.30
N LEU A 41 -5.35 23.15 0.62
CA LEU A 41 -5.25 23.85 1.91
C LEU A 41 -4.21 24.97 1.93
N ASP A 42 -3.57 25.26 0.80
CA ASP A 42 -2.59 26.36 0.66
C ASP A 42 -1.55 26.34 1.80
N LEU A 43 -0.95 25.16 2.03
CA LEU A 43 0.02 24.93 3.10
C LEU A 43 1.31 25.69 2.84
N ASP A 44 1.87 26.32 3.86
CA ASP A 44 3.19 26.95 3.77
C ASP A 44 4.32 25.91 3.70
N LYS A 45 5.55 26.38 3.45
CA LYS A 45 6.73 25.51 3.29
C LYS A 45 7.04 24.68 4.53
N ASP A 46 6.86 25.25 5.72
CA ASP A 46 7.18 24.60 6.98
C ASP A 46 6.10 23.56 7.33
N GLN A 47 4.82 23.88 7.11
CA GLN A 47 3.71 22.95 7.21
C GLN A 47 3.91 21.77 6.24
N LEU A 48 4.28 22.03 4.98
CA LEU A 48 4.55 21.00 3.98
C LEU A 48 5.70 20.07 4.40
N ALA A 49 6.78 20.63 4.96
CA ALA A 49 7.91 19.86 5.46
C ALA A 49 7.48 18.91 6.60
N ARG A 50 6.78 19.44 7.61
CA ARG A 50 6.27 18.64 8.75
C ARG A 50 5.29 17.55 8.28
N MET A 51 4.40 17.87 7.34
CA MET A 51 3.47 16.89 6.76
C MET A 51 4.22 15.77 6.01
N ARG A 52 5.30 16.10 5.32
CA ARG A 52 6.14 15.12 4.61
C ARG A 52 6.86 14.20 5.59
N GLU A 53 7.44 14.75 6.64
CA GLU A 53 8.09 13.97 7.71
C GLU A 53 7.11 13.01 8.38
N LEU A 54 5.93 13.51 8.77
CA LEU A 54 4.88 12.69 9.38
C LEU A 54 4.44 11.55 8.44
N ARG A 55 4.25 11.83 7.14
CA ARG A 55 3.94 10.81 6.14
C ARG A 55 5.03 9.76 6.00
N ASN A 56 6.30 10.18 5.97
CA ASN A 56 7.42 9.28 5.83
C ASN A 56 7.56 8.38 7.07
N ALA A 57 7.42 8.94 8.26
CA ALA A 57 7.42 8.18 9.52
C ALA A 57 6.27 7.16 9.54
N MET A 58 5.07 7.59 9.16
CA MET A 58 3.91 6.70 9.06
C MET A 58 4.12 5.60 8.02
N LYS A 59 4.67 5.91 6.85
CA LYS A 59 4.93 4.93 5.80
C LYS A 59 5.86 3.83 6.29
N ARG A 60 6.90 4.16 7.06
CA ARG A 60 7.81 3.17 7.67
C ARG A 60 7.05 2.24 8.63
N LYS A 61 6.23 2.80 9.53
CA LYS A 61 5.39 2.02 10.45
C LYS A 61 4.41 1.12 9.70
N MET A 62 3.79 1.61 8.64
CA MET A 62 2.84 0.85 7.84
C MET A 62 3.48 -0.34 7.14
N ILE A 63 4.68 -0.19 6.58
CA ILE A 63 5.42 -1.31 5.99
C ILE A 63 5.58 -2.43 7.03
N GLU A 64 6.06 -2.10 8.23
CA GLU A 64 6.28 -3.09 9.29
C GLU A 64 4.97 -3.80 9.71
N GLN A 65 3.90 -3.04 9.97
CA GLN A 65 2.63 -3.63 10.41
C GLN A 65 1.94 -4.43 9.30
N THR A 66 2.01 -3.97 8.05
CA THR A 66 1.48 -4.70 6.90
C THR A 66 2.23 -6.01 6.69
N SER A 67 3.56 -6.01 6.78
CA SER A 67 4.33 -7.26 6.71
C SER A 67 3.96 -8.24 7.81
N LYS A 68 3.70 -7.76 9.04
CA LYS A 68 3.21 -8.63 10.14
C LYS A 68 1.86 -9.27 9.82
N VAL A 69 0.93 -8.51 9.24
CA VAL A 69 -0.37 -9.04 8.81
C VAL A 69 -0.18 -10.08 7.70
N GLU A 70 0.63 -9.77 6.69
CA GLU A 70 0.85 -10.67 5.54
C GLU A 70 1.51 -11.98 5.96
N LEU A 71 2.55 -11.93 6.80
CA LEU A 71 3.23 -13.12 7.32
C LEU A 71 2.28 -13.98 8.17
N ALA A 72 1.54 -13.38 9.10
CA ALA A 72 0.59 -14.13 9.92
C ALA A 72 -0.57 -14.73 9.09
N GLN A 73 -0.95 -14.09 7.98
CA GLN A 73 -1.92 -14.65 7.04
C GLN A 73 -1.36 -15.84 6.26
N LEU A 74 -0.10 -15.80 5.85
CA LEU A 74 0.57 -16.94 5.22
C LEU A 74 0.68 -18.11 6.19
N ASP A 75 1.14 -17.86 7.42
CA ASP A 75 1.24 -18.88 8.46
C ASP A 75 -0.13 -19.49 8.80
N PHE A 76 -1.19 -18.66 8.79
CA PHE A 76 -2.56 -19.12 8.99
C PHE A 76 -3.02 -20.05 7.87
N GLN A 77 -2.75 -19.69 6.61
CA GLN A 77 -3.06 -20.53 5.47
C GLN A 77 -2.28 -21.84 5.51
N GLU A 78 -0.98 -21.79 5.81
CA GLU A 78 -0.14 -22.99 5.93
C GLU A 78 -0.68 -23.94 7.01
N GLU A 79 -0.99 -23.43 8.20
CA GLU A 79 -1.52 -24.23 9.29
C GLU A 79 -2.88 -24.84 8.96
N LEU A 80 -3.75 -24.07 8.31
CA LEU A 80 -5.09 -24.51 7.93
C LEU A 80 -5.07 -25.67 6.90
N TYR A 81 -4.06 -25.72 6.03
CA TYR A 81 -3.92 -26.73 4.99
C TYR A 81 -3.11 -27.96 5.40
N LYS A 82 -2.70 -28.09 6.67
CA LYS A 82 -2.08 -29.31 7.18
C LYS A 82 -3.08 -30.45 7.26
N ASP A 83 -2.59 -31.69 7.18
CA ASP A 83 -3.40 -32.90 7.38
C ASP A 83 -4.12 -32.92 8.74
N LYS A 84 -3.51 -32.30 9.75
CA LYS A 84 -4.05 -32.12 11.10
C LYS A 84 -3.79 -30.69 11.57
N PRO A 85 -4.68 -29.73 11.28
CA PRO A 85 -4.50 -28.33 11.68
C PRO A 85 -4.59 -28.16 13.20
N ASP A 86 -3.71 -27.35 13.77
CA ASP A 86 -3.73 -26.95 15.19
C ASP A 86 -4.66 -25.74 15.39
N ALA A 87 -5.83 -25.99 16.00
CA ALA A 87 -6.83 -24.97 16.29
C ALA A 87 -6.32 -23.86 17.23
N GLU A 88 -5.47 -24.20 18.21
CA GLU A 88 -4.91 -23.18 19.10
C GLU A 88 -3.93 -22.27 18.36
N ARG A 89 -3.10 -22.85 17.48
CA ARG A 89 -2.22 -22.06 16.63
C ARG A 89 -2.99 -21.16 15.69
N LEU A 90 -4.06 -21.65 15.06
CA LEU A 90 -4.93 -20.83 14.22
C LEU A 90 -5.53 -19.64 14.99
N ASN A 91 -6.00 -19.86 16.23
CA ASN A 91 -6.50 -18.77 17.08
C ASN A 91 -5.41 -17.74 17.40
N ARG A 92 -4.20 -18.19 17.77
CA ARG A 92 -3.06 -17.28 18.01
C ARG A 92 -2.72 -16.43 16.76
N LEU A 93 -2.78 -17.03 15.57
CA LEU A 93 -2.53 -16.32 14.30
C LEU A 93 -3.63 -15.29 14.00
N ILE A 94 -4.90 -15.61 14.28
CA ILE A 94 -6.02 -14.66 14.17
C ILE A 94 -5.82 -13.46 15.11
N ASP A 95 -5.38 -13.70 16.35
CA ASP A 95 -5.10 -12.64 17.32
C ASP A 95 -3.96 -11.73 16.85
N GLN A 96 -2.90 -12.32 16.28
CA GLN A 96 -1.80 -11.57 15.69
C GLN A 96 -2.25 -10.68 14.53
N ILE A 97 -3.03 -11.23 13.59
CA ILE A 97 -3.60 -10.48 12.47
C ILE A 97 -4.48 -9.33 12.98
N SER A 98 -5.36 -9.61 13.94
CA SER A 98 -6.31 -8.64 14.49
C SER A 98 -5.59 -7.51 15.24
N SER A 99 -4.60 -7.85 16.06
CA SER A 99 -3.77 -6.88 16.78
C SER A 99 -2.98 -5.97 15.83
N ALA A 100 -2.36 -6.53 14.80
CA ALA A 100 -1.62 -5.74 13.80
C ALA A 100 -2.55 -4.82 13.00
N LYS A 101 -3.74 -5.29 12.61
CA LYS A 101 -4.77 -4.45 11.97
C LYS A 101 -5.27 -3.33 12.88
N ALA A 102 -5.49 -3.61 14.16
CA ALA A 102 -5.89 -2.60 15.14
C ALA A 102 -4.82 -1.50 15.27
N LYS A 103 -3.53 -1.88 15.32
CA LYS A 103 -2.40 -0.93 15.32
C LYS A 103 -2.38 -0.06 14.07
N ILE A 104 -2.61 -0.64 12.89
CA ILE A 104 -2.72 0.13 11.63
C ILE A 104 -3.82 1.19 11.72
N ILE A 105 -4.99 0.83 12.26
CA ILE A 105 -6.10 1.78 12.43
C ILE A 105 -5.73 2.88 13.42
N GLY A 106 -5.15 2.51 14.56
CA GLY A 106 -4.67 3.45 15.58
C GLY A 106 -3.63 4.43 15.04
N ASP A 107 -2.60 3.93 14.35
CA ASP A 107 -1.57 4.78 13.75
C ASP A 107 -2.14 5.72 12.69
N ARG A 108 -3.14 5.28 11.90
CA ARG A 108 -3.83 6.17 10.94
C ARG A 108 -4.62 7.27 11.65
N LEU A 109 -5.28 6.96 12.76
CA LEU A 109 -5.97 7.96 13.57
C LEU A 109 -4.97 8.97 14.15
N THR A 110 -3.90 8.48 14.78
CA THR A 110 -2.84 9.33 15.32
C THR A 110 -2.24 10.23 14.25
N MET A 111 -1.92 9.69 13.06
CA MET A 111 -1.43 10.48 11.94
C MET A 111 -2.45 11.57 11.53
N ARG A 112 -3.75 11.26 11.47
CA ARG A 112 -4.78 12.27 11.14
C ARG A 112 -4.83 13.38 12.19
N VAL A 113 -4.76 13.02 13.48
CA VAL A 113 -4.73 14.00 14.56
C VAL A 113 -3.50 14.90 14.45
N GLU A 114 -2.31 14.33 14.23
CA GLU A 114 -1.07 15.11 14.07
C GLU A 114 -1.09 15.99 12.82
N MET A 115 -1.66 15.52 11.70
CA MET A 115 -1.85 16.38 10.52
C MET A 115 -2.75 17.58 10.84
N ILE A 116 -3.85 17.36 11.56
CA ILE A 116 -4.78 18.45 11.92
C ILE A 116 -4.10 19.50 12.81
N LYS A 117 -3.18 19.09 13.71
CA LYS A 117 -2.42 20.01 14.57
C LYS A 117 -1.48 20.94 13.81
N ILE A 118 -1.05 20.57 12.60
CA ILE A 118 -0.17 21.39 11.76
C ILE A 118 -0.95 22.51 11.07
N LEU A 119 -2.26 22.34 10.87
CA LEU A 119 -3.11 23.29 10.17
C LEU A 119 -3.45 24.51 11.03
N THR A 120 -3.63 25.67 10.41
CA THR A 120 -4.25 26.83 11.05
C THR A 120 -5.76 26.59 11.27
N ALA A 121 -6.38 27.43 12.10
CA ALA A 121 -7.83 27.35 12.34
C ALA A 121 -8.65 27.47 11.04
N GLU A 122 -8.26 28.41 10.16
CA GLU A 122 -8.90 28.62 8.85
C GLU A 122 -8.72 27.42 7.92
N GLN A 123 -7.51 26.87 7.83
CA GLN A 123 -7.24 25.67 7.05
C GLN A 123 -8.01 24.46 7.56
N LYS A 124 -8.16 24.32 8.89
CA LYS A 124 -8.94 23.27 9.53
C LYS A 124 -10.43 23.39 9.21
N GLN A 125 -10.97 24.61 9.19
CA GLN A 125 -12.35 24.87 8.78
C GLN A 125 -12.57 24.50 7.30
N LYS A 126 -11.69 24.96 6.40
CA LYS A 126 -11.71 24.61 4.96
C LYS A 126 -11.59 23.10 4.73
N MET A 127 -10.81 22.41 5.57
CA MET A 127 -10.69 20.96 5.57
C MET A 127 -12.02 20.28 5.96
N LEU A 128 -12.65 20.71 7.06
CA LEU A 128 -13.90 20.14 7.56
C LEU A 128 -15.07 20.33 6.58
N GLU A 129 -15.21 21.52 6.00
CA GLU A 129 -16.22 21.83 4.99
C GLU A 129 -16.13 20.88 3.78
N ARG A 130 -14.90 20.64 3.31
CA ARG A 130 -14.64 19.71 2.20
C ARG A 130 -14.86 18.24 2.57
N MET A 131 -14.66 17.85 3.83
CA MET A 131 -14.99 16.50 4.28
C MET A 131 -16.50 16.30 4.35
N GLY A 132 -17.23 17.27 4.92
CA GLY A 132 -18.69 17.25 5.02
C GLY A 132 -19.36 17.25 3.64
N SER A 133 -18.87 18.06 2.70
CA SER A 133 -19.42 18.13 1.35
C SER A 133 -19.28 16.80 0.58
N LYS A 134 -18.14 16.11 0.73
CA LYS A 134 -17.92 14.79 0.10
C LYS A 134 -18.77 13.69 0.74
N MET A 135 -19.02 13.75 2.04
CA MET A 135 -19.88 12.77 2.71
C MET A 135 -21.33 12.86 2.20
N LEU A 136 -21.82 14.08 1.94
CA LEU A 136 -23.12 14.33 1.33
C LEU A 136 -23.18 13.90 -0.14
N GLU A 137 -22.08 14.06 -0.89
CA GLU A 137 -21.95 13.61 -2.28
C GLU A 137 -21.99 12.07 -2.39
N TYR A 138 -21.32 11.34 -1.49
CA TYR A 138 -21.37 9.87 -1.44
C TYR A 138 -22.72 9.31 -0.96
N GLY A 139 -23.53 10.11 -0.25
CA GLY A 139 -24.90 9.76 0.12
C GLY A 139 -25.89 9.83 -1.04
N LYS A 140 -25.57 10.56 -2.11
CA LYS A 140 -26.40 10.68 -3.33
C LYS A 140 -25.85 9.81 -4.47
N GLY A 141 -26.02 8.49 -4.32
CA GLY A 141 -26.18 7.59 -5.46
C GLY A 141 -24.92 7.00 -6.10
N LYS A 142 -24.65 5.73 -5.78
CA LYS A 142 -24.57 4.66 -6.80
C LYS A 142 -25.28 3.44 -6.24
N GLY A 143 -26.56 3.32 -6.59
CA GLY A 143 -27.32 2.09 -6.38
C GLY A 143 -26.53 0.90 -6.90
N ARG A 144 -26.52 -0.15 -6.08
CA ARG A 144 -25.99 -1.48 -6.39
C ARG A 144 -26.39 -1.90 -7.81
N GLY A 145 -25.44 -2.51 -8.51
CA GLY A 145 -25.55 -2.87 -9.91
C GLY A 145 -26.85 -3.61 -10.25
N LYS A 146 -27.43 -3.23 -11.39
CA LYS A 146 -28.23 -4.15 -12.20
C LYS A 146 -27.38 -5.36 -12.53
N GLY A 147 -27.71 -6.51 -11.98
CA GLY A 147 -27.08 -7.76 -12.36
C GLY A 147 -27.27 -8.80 -11.29
N PHE A 148 -28.47 -9.37 -11.20
CA PHE A 148 -28.72 -10.77 -10.89
C PHE A 148 -30.23 -11.03 -11.03
N GLY A 149 -30.61 -11.92 -11.95
CA GLY A 149 -31.85 -12.68 -11.82
C GLY A 149 -33.06 -12.26 -12.67
N GLU A 150 -32.94 -12.25 -14.00
CA GLU A 150 -34.11 -12.45 -14.87
C GLU A 150 -33.69 -13.22 -16.14
N ARG A 151 -33.40 -14.50 -15.93
CA ARG A 151 -33.44 -15.53 -16.97
C ARG A 151 -34.18 -16.74 -16.39
N ARG A 152 -35.50 -16.63 -16.34
CA ARG A 152 -36.41 -17.78 -16.41
C ARG A 152 -37.60 -17.35 -17.23
N ASP A 153 -37.40 -17.43 -18.54
CA ASP A 153 -38.44 -17.80 -19.48
C ASP A 153 -37.75 -18.27 -20.76
N ARG A 154 -37.56 -19.59 -20.84
CA ARG A 154 -37.62 -20.27 -22.12
C ARG A 154 -38.50 -21.50 -21.92
N ARG A 155 -39.63 -21.42 -22.62
CA ARG A 155 -40.59 -22.48 -22.91
C ARG A 155 -39.89 -23.70 -23.48
#